data_AF-A0AAW1TPU2-F1
#
_entry.id   AF-A0AAW1TPU2-F1
#
_cell.length_a   1.000
_cell.length_b   1.000
_cell.length_c   1.000
_cell.angle_alpha   90.00
_cell.angle_beta   90.00
_cell.angle_gamma   90.00
#
_symmetry.space_group_name_H-M   'P 1'
#
loop_
_entity.id
_entity.type
_entity.pdbx_description
1 polymer ?
#
loop_
_entity_poly.entity_id
_entity_poly.type
_entity_poly.pdbx_seq_one_letter_code
_entity_poly.pdbx_strand_id
1 'polypeptide(L)'
;MNFVKIGAIASIASCSIGFFYQNKWNRNIKQMEFYKESLNLVRNHKGAMHFLGEPIIDCRIQFLNGTKSFISDTKGLYEVKLKGSKQNGMLYINIEKDKDGLVNDWKLSRLELAIDNQPDKRLLIQLEKNEDIMLQ
;
A
#
# COMPACT_ATOMS: atom_id res chain seq x y z
N MET A 1 -46.80 11.96 0.15
CA MET A 1 -45.96 10.76 -0.01
C MET A 1 -44.73 11.03 -0.90
N ASN A 2 -43.95 12.08 -0.63
CA ASN A 2 -42.82 12.48 -1.49
C ASN A 2 -41.46 12.55 -0.75
N PHE A 3 -41.43 12.74 0.57
CA PHE A 3 -40.18 12.82 1.33
C PHE A 3 -39.40 11.50 1.41
N VAL A 4 -40.09 10.36 1.55
CA VAL A 4 -39.47 9.03 1.59
C VAL A 4 -38.76 8.69 0.27
N LYS A 5 -39.32 9.14 -0.87
CA LYS A 5 -38.70 8.94 -2.19
C LYS A 5 -37.44 9.78 -2.37
N ILE A 6 -37.45 11.04 -1.91
CA ILE A 6 -36.28 11.92 -1.96
C ILE A 6 -35.17 11.40 -1.04
N GLY A 7 -35.50 10.95 0.17
CA GLY A 7 -34.53 10.34 1.09
C GLY A 7 -33.90 9.06 0.56
N ALA A 8 -34.69 8.19 -0.09
CA ALA A 8 -34.17 6.98 -0.72
C ALA A 8 -33.19 7.30 -1.86
N ILE A 9 -33.50 8.26 -2.74
CA ILE A 9 -32.62 8.67 -3.84
C ILE A 9 -31.31 9.28 -3.31
N ALA A 10 -31.37 10.12 -2.27
CA ALA A 10 -30.19 10.74 -1.68
C ALA A 10 -29.23 9.72 -1.04
N SER A 11 -29.77 8.68 -0.39
CA SER A 11 -28.97 7.60 0.21
C SER A 11 -28.23 6.76 -0.84
N ILE A 12 -28.89 6.39 -1.94
CA ILE A 12 -28.30 5.61 -3.04
C ILE A 12 -27.19 6.41 -3.74
N ALA A 13 -27.41 7.71 -3.96
CA ALA A 13 -26.41 8.59 -4.56
C ALA A 13 -25.15 8.71 -3.69
N SER A 14 -25.32 8.87 -2.37
CA SER A 14 -24.20 9.01 -1.42
C SER A 14 -23.33 7.75 -1.35
N CYS A 15 -23.94 6.56 -1.31
CA CYS A 15 -23.21 5.28 -1.32
C CYS A 15 -22.42 5.08 -2.62
N SER A 16 -23.01 5.45 -3.77
CA SER A 16 -22.40 5.30 -5.08
C SER A 16 -21.17 6.19 -5.26
N ILE A 17 -21.23 7.43 -4.76
CA ILE A 17 -20.11 8.39 -4.78
C ILE A 17 -18.94 7.85 -3.94
N GLY A 18 -19.21 7.36 -2.73
CA GLY A 18 -18.18 6.79 -1.86
C GLY A 18 -17.45 5.61 -2.50
N PHE A 19 -18.18 4.69 -3.13
CA PHE A 19 -17.58 3.56 -3.84
C PHE A 19 -16.72 4.01 -5.04
N PHE A 20 -17.21 4.98 -5.82
CA PHE A 20 -16.48 5.52 -6.97
C PHE A 20 -15.16 6.16 -6.56
N TYR A 21 -15.17 7.03 -5.54
CA TYR A 21 -13.95 7.66 -5.05
C TYR A 21 -12.94 6.62 -4.56
N GLN A 22 -13.36 5.66 -3.73
CA GLN A 22 -12.45 4.59 -3.29
C GLN A 22 -11.81 3.83 -4.47
N ASN A 23 -12.57 3.61 -5.54
CA ASN A 23 -12.05 2.93 -6.73
C ASN A 23 -11.05 3.78 -7.50
N LYS A 24 -11.30 5.09 -7.64
CA LYS A 24 -10.38 6.04 -8.28
C LYS A 24 -9.07 6.17 -7.51
N TRP A 25 -9.14 6.30 -6.18
CA TRP A 25 -7.97 6.38 -5.32
C TRP A 25 -7.11 5.12 -5.38
N ASN A 26 -7.72 3.93 -5.28
CA ASN A 26 -7.01 2.67 -5.40
C ASN A 26 -6.34 2.52 -6.79
N ARG A 27 -6.98 3.00 -7.87
CA ARG A 27 -6.36 3.02 -9.21
C ARG A 27 -5.18 3.99 -9.28
N ASN A 28 -5.32 5.21 -8.73
CA ASN A 28 -4.27 6.21 -8.74
C ASN A 28 -3.01 5.71 -8.01
N ILE A 29 -3.16 5.14 -6.80
CA ILE A 29 -2.01 4.62 -6.03
C ILE A 29 -1.34 3.47 -6.78
N LYS A 30 -2.11 2.56 -7.38
CA LYS A 30 -1.57 1.45 -8.19
C LYS A 30 -0.84 1.91 -9.45
N GLN A 31 -1.06 3.15 -9.90
CA GLN A 31 -0.35 3.73 -11.04
C GLN A 31 0.97 4.39 -10.67
N MET A 32 1.19 4.70 -9.38
CA MET A 32 2.42 5.31 -8.88
C MET A 32 3.61 4.37 -9.06
N GLU A 33 4.77 4.96 -9.34
CA GLU A 33 5.99 4.22 -9.66
C GLU A 33 6.46 3.37 -8.48
N PHE A 34 6.57 3.97 -7.29
CA PHE A 34 6.96 3.26 -6.06
C PHE A 34 6.08 2.03 -5.79
N TYR A 35 4.79 2.08 -6.14
CA TYR A 35 3.87 0.96 -5.91
C TYR A 35 4.15 -0.19 -6.85
N LYS A 36 4.34 0.10 -8.15
CA LYS A 36 4.68 -0.92 -9.16
C LYS A 36 6.05 -1.54 -8.85
N GLU A 37 7.01 -0.70 -8.49
CA GLU A 37 8.35 -1.14 -8.08
C GLU A 37 8.28 -2.06 -6.86
N SER A 38 7.58 -1.65 -5.80
CA SER A 38 7.40 -2.44 -4.58
C SER A 38 6.82 -3.83 -4.87
N LEU A 39 5.78 -3.90 -5.71
CA LEU A 39 5.19 -5.19 -6.07
C LEU A 39 6.13 -6.05 -6.92
N ASN A 40 6.90 -5.45 -7.82
CA ASN A 40 7.88 -6.16 -8.61
C ASN A 40 8.99 -6.77 -7.73
N LEU A 41 9.48 -6.00 -6.76
CA LEU A 41 10.49 -6.46 -5.80
C LEU A 41 9.99 -7.64 -4.97
N VAL A 42 8.77 -7.56 -4.43
CA VAL A 42 8.17 -8.65 -3.65
C VAL A 42 8.00 -9.90 -4.50
N ARG A 43 7.52 -9.76 -5.74
CA ARG A 43 7.30 -10.88 -6.66
C ARG A 43 8.59 -11.57 -7.08
N ASN A 44 9.71 -10.85 -7.13
CA ASN A 44 11.00 -11.43 -7.47
C ASN A 44 11.80 -11.90 -6.24
N HIS A 45 11.37 -11.55 -5.02
CA HIS A 45 12.08 -11.90 -3.80
C HIS A 45 11.83 -13.36 -3.40
N LYS A 46 12.85 -14.21 -3.50
CA LYS A 46 12.77 -15.66 -3.21
C LYS A 46 12.16 -15.97 -1.84
N GLY A 47 12.50 -15.21 -0.80
CA GLY A 47 11.92 -15.38 0.52
C GLY A 47 10.42 -15.07 0.56
N ALA A 48 9.97 -14.03 -0.15
CA ALA A 48 8.56 -13.65 -0.18
C ALA A 48 7.75 -14.69 -0.95
N MET A 49 8.25 -15.17 -2.09
CA MET A 49 7.65 -16.28 -2.84
C MET A 49 7.60 -17.57 -2.03
N HIS A 50 8.65 -17.88 -1.25
CA HIS A 50 8.68 -19.07 -0.42
C HIS A 50 7.55 -19.06 0.61
N PHE A 51 7.35 -17.92 1.29
CA PHE A 51 6.32 -17.76 2.33
C PHE A 51 4.91 -17.60 1.75
N LEU A 52 4.68 -16.66 0.84
CA LEU A 52 3.34 -16.36 0.31
C LEU A 52 2.87 -17.41 -0.71
N GLY A 53 3.80 -17.97 -1.49
CA GLY A 53 3.49 -18.79 -2.65
C GLY A 53 3.12 -17.95 -3.89
N GLU A 54 3.22 -18.56 -5.06
CA GLU A 54 2.84 -17.94 -6.33
C GLU A 54 1.40 -18.33 -6.72
N PRO A 55 0.63 -17.43 -7.36
CA PRO A 55 0.95 -16.02 -7.64
C PRO A 55 0.74 -15.10 -6.42
N ILE A 56 1.51 -14.00 -6.35
CA ILE A 56 1.35 -12.95 -5.33
C ILE A 56 0.46 -11.82 -5.88
N ILE A 57 -0.74 -11.71 -5.31
CA ILE A 57 -1.81 -10.79 -5.74
C ILE A 57 -2.00 -9.69 -4.68
N ASP A 58 -2.01 -8.44 -5.10
CA ASP A 58 -2.31 -7.30 -4.24
C ASP A 58 -3.82 -7.09 -4.09
N CYS A 59 -4.29 -6.99 -2.85
CA CYS A 59 -5.69 -6.74 -2.53
C CYS A 59 -6.04 -5.25 -2.67
N ARG A 60 -7.33 -4.93 -2.68
CA ARG A 60 -7.80 -3.54 -2.66
C ARG A 60 -7.35 -2.86 -1.37
N ILE A 61 -6.77 -1.67 -1.49
CA ILE A 61 -6.40 -0.84 -0.33
C ILE A 61 -7.70 -0.42 0.35
N GLN A 62 -7.96 -0.96 1.53
CA GLN A 62 -9.11 -0.59 2.36
C GLN A 62 -8.64 0.48 3.34
N PHE A 63 -9.08 1.73 3.14
CA PHE A 63 -8.81 2.83 4.08
C PHE A 63 -9.77 2.84 5.29
N LEU A 64 -10.82 2.03 5.24
CA LEU A 64 -11.93 2.08 6.20
C LEU A 64 -11.70 1.27 7.48
N ASN A 65 -10.58 0.54 7.61
CA ASN A 65 -10.40 -0.32 8.78
C ASN A 65 -8.91 -0.55 9.11
N GLY A 66 -8.39 0.20 10.08
CA GLY A 66 -7.19 -0.15 10.84
C GLY A 66 -5.84 -0.15 10.11
N THR A 67 -5.78 0.11 8.81
CA THR A 67 -4.53 0.27 8.06
C THR A 67 -3.87 1.58 8.43
N LYS A 68 -2.66 1.52 8.99
CA LYS A 68 -1.90 2.71 9.41
C LYS A 68 -1.14 3.31 8.23
N SER A 69 -1.86 3.57 7.13
CA SER A 69 -1.30 4.35 6.05
C SER A 69 -1.25 5.82 6.47
N PHE A 70 -0.03 6.38 6.57
CA PHE A 70 0.19 7.78 6.89
C PHE A 70 1.05 8.42 5.80
N ILE A 71 0.78 9.68 5.50
CA ILE A 71 1.60 10.49 4.60
C ILE A 71 1.86 11.79 5.36
N SER A 72 3.13 12.07 5.61
CA SER A 72 3.63 13.33 6.14
C SER A 72 4.30 14.12 5.02
N ASP A 73 4.78 15.33 5.31
CA ASP A 73 5.37 16.18 4.28
C ASP A 73 6.65 15.60 3.65
N THR A 74 7.34 14.69 4.33
CA THR A 74 8.61 14.11 3.88
C THR A 74 8.62 12.59 3.79
N LYS A 75 7.69 11.90 4.46
CA LYS A 75 7.65 10.43 4.54
C LYS A 75 6.24 9.90 4.38
N GLY A 76 6.10 8.70 3.86
CA GLY A 76 4.83 8.00 3.78
C GLY A 76 4.99 6.52 4.09
N LEU A 77 3.96 5.94 4.69
CA LEU A 77 3.81 4.51 4.90
C LEU A 77 2.52 4.06 4.22
N TYR A 78 2.62 3.03 3.39
CA TYR A 78 1.47 2.34 2.82
C TYR A 78 1.46 0.89 3.23
N GLU A 79 0.30 0.43 3.67
CA GLU A 79 0.04 -0.96 4.00
C GLU A 79 -0.78 -1.59 2.88
N VAL A 80 -0.23 -2.62 2.25
CA VAL A 80 -0.86 -3.31 1.12
C VAL A 80 -1.01 -4.78 1.48
N LYS A 81 -2.25 -5.22 1.60
CA LYS A 81 -2.54 -6.64 1.86
C LYS A 81 -2.21 -7.46 0.61
N LEU A 82 -1.41 -8.51 0.78
CA LEU A 82 -1.04 -9.45 -0.26
C LEU A 82 -1.69 -10.81 0.00
N LYS A 83 -2.11 -11.45 -1.08
CA LYS A 83 -2.63 -12.81 -1.10
C LYS A 83 -1.70 -13.67 -1.93
N GLY A 84 -1.17 -14.72 -1.34
CA GLY A 84 -0.47 -15.80 -2.05
C GLY A 84 -1.25 -17.11 -1.98
N SER A 85 -0.74 -18.14 -2.67
CA SER A 85 -1.36 -19.47 -2.68
C SER A 85 -1.19 -20.25 -1.38
N LYS A 86 -0.12 -19.97 -0.61
CA LYS A 86 0.16 -20.63 0.67
C LYS A 86 -0.46 -19.88 1.84
N GLN A 87 -0.25 -18.56 1.89
CA GLN A 87 -0.77 -17.70 2.95
C GLN A 87 -0.83 -16.23 2.51
N ASN A 88 -1.50 -15.43 3.33
CA ASN A 88 -1.57 -13.99 3.13
C ASN A 88 -0.47 -13.27 3.91
N GLY A 89 -0.25 -12.01 3.56
CA GLY A 89 0.63 -11.13 4.32
C GLY A 89 0.28 -9.66 4.14
N MET A 90 1.02 -8.83 4.85
CA MET A 90 0.94 -7.37 4.77
C MET A 90 2.27 -6.81 4.30
N LEU A 91 2.25 -6.08 3.20
CA LEU A 91 3.40 -5.35 2.69
C LEU A 91 3.40 -3.93 3.25
N TYR A 92 4.51 -3.54 3.86
CA TYR A 92 4.76 -2.21 4.38
C TYR A 92 5.72 -1.50 3.43
N ILE A 93 5.20 -0.48 2.74
CA ILE A 93 5.93 0.33 1.77
C ILE A 93 6.22 1.68 2.43
N ASN A 94 7.47 1.91 2.80
CA ASN A 94 7.92 3.21 3.29
C ASN A 94 8.52 3.98 2.13
N ILE A 95 7.98 5.18 1.92
CA ILE A 95 8.46 6.12 0.92
C ILE A 95 8.97 7.39 1.58
N GLU A 96 9.95 8.02 0.97
CA GLU A 96 10.46 9.32 1.37
C GLU A 96 10.45 10.24 0.15
N LYS A 97 10.22 11.54 0.36
CA LYS A 97 10.40 12.51 -0.72
C LYS A 97 11.87 12.65 -1.02
N ASP A 98 12.19 12.69 -2.31
CA ASP A 98 13.55 13.01 -2.73
C ASP A 98 13.92 14.43 -2.25
N LYS A 99 15.10 14.57 -1.64
CA LYS A 99 15.61 15.87 -1.16
C LYS A 99 16.19 16.69 -2.32
N ASP A 100 16.64 16.03 -3.38
CA ASP A 100 17.40 16.66 -4.48
C ASP A 100 16.60 16.84 -5.79
N GLY A 101 15.39 16.27 -5.91
CA GLY A 101 14.69 16.16 -7.18
C GLY A 101 13.20 16.45 -7.10
N LEU A 102 12.77 17.45 -7.89
CA LEU A 102 11.43 17.74 -8.42
C LEU A 102 10.19 17.53 -7.51
N VAL A 103 9.30 18.54 -7.53
CA VAL A 103 7.99 18.49 -6.87
C VAL A 103 7.22 17.23 -7.29
N ASN A 104 7.01 16.32 -6.33
CA ASN A 104 6.25 15.05 -6.40
C ASN A 104 7.01 13.75 -6.64
N ASP A 105 8.35 13.72 -6.54
CA ASP A 105 9.06 12.44 -6.63
C ASP A 105 9.14 11.73 -5.28
N TRP A 106 8.43 10.60 -5.15
CA TRP A 106 8.39 9.77 -3.96
C TRP A 106 9.21 8.51 -4.20
N LYS A 107 10.28 8.31 -3.42
CA LYS A 107 11.19 7.18 -3.56
C LYS A 107 10.93 6.11 -2.52
N LEU A 108 11.15 4.86 -2.91
CA LEU A 108 10.99 3.69 -2.04
C LEU A 108 12.20 3.57 -1.09
N SER A 109 12.01 3.97 0.17
CA SER A 109 13.07 3.89 1.18
C SER A 109 13.18 2.51 1.84
N ARG A 110 12.04 1.88 2.19
CA ARG A 110 12.05 0.58 2.89
C ARG A 110 10.83 -0.26 2.58
N LEU A 111 11.05 -1.52 2.28
CA LEU A 111 10.02 -2.49 1.92
C LEU A 111 10.08 -3.71 2.85
N GLU A 112 9.01 -3.94 3.60
CA GLU A 112 8.90 -5.07 4.53
C GLU A 112 7.66 -5.90 4.29
N LEU A 113 7.76 -7.21 4.49
CA LEU A 113 6.64 -8.13 4.40
C LEU A 113 6.41 -8.82 5.76
N ALA A 114 5.25 -8.59 6.36
CA ALA A 114 4.75 -9.42 7.45
C ALA A 114 3.87 -10.54 6.90
N ILE A 115 3.91 -11.69 7.55
CA ILE A 115 3.11 -12.86 7.19
C ILE A 115 2.06 -13.07 8.28
N ASP A 116 0.83 -13.38 7.92
CA ASP A 116 -0.29 -13.52 8.88
C ASP A 116 0.01 -14.57 9.98
N ASN A 117 0.74 -15.64 9.64
CA ASN A 117 1.10 -16.70 10.58
C ASN A 117 2.26 -16.32 11.53
N GLN A 118 3.00 -15.26 11.25
CA GLN A 118 4.12 -14.78 12.07
C GLN A 118 4.12 -13.25 12.11
N PRO A 119 3.13 -12.62 12.78
CA PRO A 119 2.95 -11.16 12.75
C PRO A 119 4.13 -10.40 13.39
N ASP A 120 4.84 -11.03 14.33
CA ASP A 120 6.00 -10.45 15.02
C ASP A 120 7.28 -10.46 14.16
N LYS A 121 7.25 -11.17 13.02
CA LYS A 121 8.40 -11.28 12.11
C LYS A 121 8.11 -10.59 10.80
N ARG A 122 9.05 -9.73 10.39
CA ARG A 122 9.00 -9.02 9.12
C ARG A 122 10.20 -9.39 8.27
N LEU A 123 9.93 -9.80 7.04
CA LEU A 123 10.94 -10.03 6.04
C LEU A 123 11.30 -8.68 5.39
N LEU A 124 12.53 -8.22 5.58
CA LEU A 124 13.04 -7.05 4.88
C LEU A 124 13.36 -7.44 3.43
N ILE A 125 12.69 -6.79 2.48
CA ILE A 125 12.84 -7.07 1.04
C ILE A 125 13.80 -6.06 0.42
N GLN A 126 13.67 -4.78 0.80
CA GLN A 126 14.57 -3.72 0.36
C GLN A 126 14.74 -2.68 1.47
N LEU A 127 15.96 -2.19 1.60
CA LEU A 127 16.31 -1.03 2.39
C LEU A 127 17.24 -0.16 1.55
N GLU A 128 16.79 1.03 1.21
CA GLU A 128 17.67 2.06 0.65
C GLU A 128 18.59 2.52 1.78
N LYS A 129 19.90 2.26 1.62
CA LYS A 129 20.91 2.78 2.54
C LYS A 129 21.15 4.25 2.21
N ASN A 130 20.66 5.16 3.05
CA ASN A 130 21.21 6.51 3.10
C ASN A 130 22.65 6.39 3.64
N GLU A 131 23.65 6.54 2.77
CA GLU A 131 25.09 6.42 3.10
C GLU A 131 25.61 7.59 3.98
N ASP A 132 24.75 8.48 4.47
CA ASP A 132 25.13 9.64 5.29
C ASP A 132 25.36 9.36 6.79
N ILE A 133 25.23 8.11 7.27
CA ILE A 133 25.41 7.76 8.69
C ILE A 133 26.73 7.00 8.95
N MET A 134 27.78 7.25 8.16
CA MET A 134 29.14 6.74 8.43
C MET A 134 30.20 7.84 8.62
N LEU A 135 29.80 9.11 8.73
CA LEU A 135 30.69 10.21 9.11
C LEU A 135 30.15 10.96 10.34
N GLN A 136 30.19 10.29 11.49
CA GLN A 136 30.29 10.95 12.80
C GLN A 136 31.37 10.28 13.63
#